data_AF-S4NQI5-F1
#
_entry.id   AF-S4NQI5-F1
#
_cell.length_a   1.000
_cell.length_b   1.000
_cell.length_c   1.000
_cell.angle_alpha   90.00
_cell.angle_beta   90.00
_cell.angle_gamma   90.00
#
_symmetry.space_group_name_H-M   'P 1'
#
loop_
_entity.id
_entity.type
_entity.pdbx_description
1 polymer ?
#
loop_
_entity_poly.entity_id
_entity_poly.type
_entity_poly.pdbx_seq_one_letter_code
_entity_poly.pdbx_strand_id
1 'polypeptide(L)'
;MRYIASQIGRPIRIVALSLPLADARDVWQWLGCNANCAFNFHPSVRPLPLELHVQGFNISHAASRLAAMTKPIYNSVIRHAGSKPAVVFVPSRRHARLLAADLLALAA
;
A
#
# COMPACT_ATOMS: atom_id res chain seq x y z
N MET A 1 11.71 24.61 -3.32
CA MET A 1 10.85 25.29 -4.32
C MET A 1 10.12 26.52 -3.77
N ARG A 2 9.38 26.46 -2.65
CA ARG A 2 8.76 27.68 -2.06
C ARG A 2 9.78 28.77 -1.70
N TYR A 3 10.88 28.38 -1.06
CA TYR A 3 11.97 29.30 -0.77
C TYR A 3 12.54 29.94 -2.05
N ILE A 4 12.72 29.15 -3.10
CA ILE A 4 13.21 29.66 -4.39
C ILE A 4 12.20 30.67 -4.97
N ALA A 5 10.90 30.34 -4.97
CA ALA A 5 9.84 31.23 -5.44
C ALA A 5 9.83 32.58 -4.69
N SER A 6 10.11 32.57 -3.37
CA SER A 6 10.19 33.81 -2.58
C SER A 6 11.46 34.61 -2.87
N GLN A 7 12.60 33.98 -3.15
CA GLN A 7 13.84 34.67 -3.51
C GLN A 7 13.78 35.29 -4.92
N ILE A 8 13.19 34.60 -5.89
CA ILE A 8 13.14 35.08 -7.29
C ILE A 8 12.00 36.08 -7.56
N GLY A 9 11.12 36.33 -6.58
CA GLY A 9 9.96 37.23 -6.74
C GLY A 9 8.93 36.77 -7.78
N ARG A 10 9.00 35.51 -8.23
CA ARG A 10 8.11 34.91 -9.24
C ARG A 10 7.41 33.68 -8.65
N PRO A 11 6.07 33.61 -8.68
CA PRO A 11 5.36 32.46 -8.16
C PRO A 11 5.65 31.22 -9.01
N ILE A 12 5.98 30.10 -8.35
CA ILE A 12 6.13 28.79 -8.99
C ILE A 12 4.89 27.96 -8.65
N ARG A 13 4.18 27.48 -9.67
CA ARG A 13 3.03 26.59 -9.47
C ARG A 13 3.51 25.24 -8.94
N ILE A 14 3.01 24.85 -7.77
CA ILE A 14 3.25 23.54 -7.17
C ILE A 14 1.97 22.73 -7.26
N VAL A 15 2.07 21.52 -7.80
CA VAL A 15 1.00 20.51 -7.77
C VAL A 15 1.54 19.33 -6.98
N ALA A 16 0.96 19.08 -5.81
CA ALA A 16 1.35 17.97 -4.94
C ALA A 16 0.34 16.83 -5.06
N LEU A 17 0.86 15.62 -5.27
CA LEU A 17 0.07 14.39 -5.31
C LEU A 17 0.46 13.55 -4.10
N SER A 18 -0.52 13.12 -3.31
CA SER A 18 -0.31 12.29 -2.14
C SER A 18 -1.39 11.21 -2.02
N LEU A 19 -1.12 10.22 -1.18
CA LEU A 19 -2.16 9.38 -0.60
C LEU A 19 -3.02 10.21 0.38
N PRO A 20 -4.21 9.72 0.78
CA PRO A 20 -5.00 10.32 1.84
C PRO A 20 -4.16 10.60 3.09
N LEU A 21 -4.24 11.84 3.59
CA LEU A 21 -3.50 12.26 4.78
C LEU A 21 -4.46 12.47 5.95
N ALA A 22 -4.04 12.04 7.13
CA ALA A 22 -4.77 12.35 8.37
C ALA A 22 -4.72 13.86 8.66
N ASP A 23 -3.55 14.47 8.46
CA ASP A 23 -3.34 15.90 8.64
C ASP A 23 -2.88 16.57 7.34
N ALA A 24 -3.81 16.72 6.40
CA ALA A 24 -3.53 17.41 5.14
C ALA A 24 -3.36 18.93 5.32
N ARG A 25 -3.86 19.49 6.43
CA ARG A 25 -3.89 20.94 6.67
C ARG A 25 -2.51 21.56 6.75
N ASP A 26 -1.68 20.96 7.58
CA ASP A 26 -0.32 21.45 7.78
C ASP A 26 0.49 21.31 6.49
N VAL A 27 0.28 20.24 5.72
CA VAL A 27 0.96 20.00 4.44
C VAL A 27 0.58 21.07 3.42
N TRP A 28 -0.70 21.37 3.23
CA TRP A 28 -1.10 22.35 2.22
C TRP A 28 -0.75 23.79 2.64
N GLN A 29 -0.74 24.09 3.94
CA GLN A 29 -0.27 25.38 4.45
C GLN A 29 1.25 25.52 4.27
N TRP A 30 2.00 24.45 4.51
CA TRP A 30 3.43 24.36 4.23
C TRP A 30 3.75 24.41 2.73
N LEU A 31 2.83 24.03 1.85
CA LEU A 31 2.96 24.21 0.41
C LEU A 31 2.44 25.57 -0.10
N GLY A 32 1.70 26.31 0.73
CA GLY A 32 1.11 27.60 0.37
C GLY A 32 -0.10 27.45 -0.55
N CYS A 33 -0.78 26.31 -0.49
CA CYS A 33 -2.01 26.06 -1.24
C CYS A 33 -3.21 26.74 -0.56
N ASN A 34 -4.08 27.32 -1.36
CA ASN A 34 -5.37 27.82 -0.90
C ASN A 34 -6.29 26.64 -0.52
N ALA A 35 -7.12 26.79 0.52
CA ALA A 35 -8.12 25.82 0.93
C ALA A 35 -9.07 25.42 -0.21
N ASN A 36 -9.39 26.34 -1.12
CA ASN A 36 -10.24 26.05 -2.28
C ASN A 36 -9.59 25.12 -3.33
N CYS A 37 -8.26 24.98 -3.27
CA CYS A 37 -7.47 24.13 -4.18
C CYS A 37 -6.90 22.91 -3.46
N ALA A 38 -7.39 22.62 -2.25
CA ALA A 38 -6.88 21.58 -1.38
C ALA A 38 -7.84 20.38 -1.37
N PHE A 39 -7.43 19.28 -2.00
CA PHE A 39 -8.25 18.08 -2.12
C PHE A 39 -7.62 16.94 -1.32
N ASN A 40 -8.26 16.57 -0.22
CA ASN A 40 -7.90 15.40 0.57
C ASN A 40 -9.12 14.49 0.68
N PHE A 41 -8.99 13.27 0.18
CA PHE A 41 -10.10 12.32 0.09
C PHE A 41 -9.92 11.20 1.11
N HIS A 42 -11.03 10.68 1.63
CA HIS A 42 -10.98 9.50 2.51
C HIS A 42 -10.47 8.27 1.74
N PRO A 43 -9.71 7.33 2.35
CA PRO A 43 -9.19 6.13 1.67
C PRO A 43 -10.22 5.24 0.97
N SER A 44 -11.51 5.37 1.33
CA SER A 44 -12.62 4.67 0.68
C SER A 44 -13.06 5.29 -0.65
N VAL A 45 -12.68 6.54 -0.92
CA VAL A 45 -12.99 7.24 -2.18
C VAL A 45 -12.06 6.73 -3.27
N ARG A 46 -12.33 5.50 -3.73
CA ARG A 46 -11.61 4.83 -4.81
C ARG A 46 -12.56 4.56 -5.96
N PRO A 47 -12.13 4.74 -7.22
CA PRO A 47 -12.94 4.35 -8.37
C PRO A 47 -13.31 2.86 -8.35
N LEU A 48 -12.40 2.02 -7.84
CA LEU A 48 -12.61 0.60 -7.63
C LEU A 48 -12.67 0.32 -6.11
N PRO A 49 -13.79 -0.22 -5.60
CA PRO A 49 -13.90 -0.62 -4.20
C PRO A 49 -12.79 -1.61 -3.82
N LEU A 50 -12.30 -1.48 -2.59
CA LEU A 50 -11.26 -2.35 -2.05
C LEU A 50 -11.82 -3.10 -0.84
N GLU A 51 -11.77 -4.42 -0.88
CA GLU A 51 -12.08 -5.29 0.25
C GLU A 51 -10.77 -5.64 0.97
N LEU A 52 -10.70 -5.36 2.27
CA LEU A 52 -9.52 -5.60 3.10
C LEU A 52 -9.81 -6.71 4.11
N HIS A 53 -9.00 -7.76 4.07
CA HIS A 53 -9.03 -8.84 5.06
C HIS A 53 -7.69 -8.90 5.80
N VAL A 54 -7.73 -8.92 7.13
CA VAL A 54 -6.54 -9.03 7.98
C VAL A 54 -6.61 -10.34 8.75
N GLN A 55 -5.60 -11.19 8.58
CA GLN A 55 -5.45 -12.45 9.30
C GLN A 55 -4.25 -12.37 10.24
N GLY A 56 -4.49 -12.42 11.55
CA GLY A 56 -3.46 -12.39 12.58
C GLY A 56 -2.83 -13.77 12.82
N PHE A 57 -1.52 -13.81 13.07
CA PHE A 57 -0.79 -15.03 13.40
C PHE A 57 -0.05 -14.85 14.74
N ASN A 58 -0.49 -15.57 15.77
CA ASN A 58 0.08 -15.50 17.13
C ASN A 58 1.32 -16.40 17.28
N ILE A 59 2.33 -16.19 16.43
CA ILE A 59 3.61 -16.90 16.49
C ILE A 59 4.71 -15.85 16.56
N SER A 60 5.50 -15.82 17.63
CA SER A 60 6.58 -14.83 17.81
C SER A 60 7.75 -15.07 16.84
N HIS A 61 8.19 -16.32 16.73
CA HIS A 61 9.31 -16.70 15.87
C HIS A 61 8.99 -16.51 14.38
N ALA A 62 9.76 -15.64 13.72
CA ALA A 62 9.45 -15.19 12.36
C ALA A 62 9.44 -16.33 11.32
N ALA A 63 10.41 -17.24 11.35
CA ALA A 63 10.47 -18.33 10.37
C ALA A 63 9.30 -19.31 10.52
N SER A 64 8.93 -19.63 11.77
CA SER A 64 7.76 -20.48 12.05
C SER A 64 6.47 -19.80 11.65
N ARG A 65 6.36 -18.48 11.87
CA ARG A 65 5.21 -17.69 11.44
C ARG A 65 5.05 -17.69 9.92
N LEU A 66 6.14 -17.48 9.18
CA LEU A 66 6.12 -17.51 7.72
C LEU A 66 5.74 -18.89 7.17
N ALA A 67 6.28 -19.97 7.74
CA ALA A 67 5.89 -21.33 7.36
C ALA A 67 4.40 -21.60 7.65
N ALA A 68 3.88 -21.11 8.78
CA ALA A 68 2.47 -21.24 9.12
C ALA A 68 1.54 -20.43 8.19
N MET A 69 2.05 -19.38 7.52
CA MET A 69 1.30 -18.56 6.57
C MET A 69 1.16 -19.20 5.19
N THR A 70 1.99 -20.17 4.80
CA THR A 70 2.02 -20.75 3.45
C THR A 70 0.67 -21.31 2.99
N LYS A 71 0.03 -22.18 3.80
CA LYS A 71 -1.27 -22.77 3.45
C LYS A 71 -2.42 -21.73 3.46
N PRO A 72 -2.51 -20.83 4.46
CA PRO A 72 -3.46 -19.70 4.41
C PRO A 72 -3.31 -18.79 3.19
N ILE A 73 -2.08 -18.55 2.70
CA ILE A 73 -1.84 -17.76 1.48
C ILE A 73 -2.50 -18.45 0.28
N TYR A 74 -2.25 -19.74 0.07
CA TYR A 74 -2.87 -20.51 -1.02
C TYR A 74 -4.40 -20.46 -0.97
N ASN A 75 -4.97 -20.74 0.20
CA ASN A 75 -6.42 -20.69 0.41
C ASN A 75 -7.00 -19.30 0.15
N SER A 76 -6.28 -18.24 0.52
CA SER A 76 -6.72 -16.85 0.29
C SER A 76 -6.69 -16.49 -1.19
N VAL A 77 -5.69 -16.95 -1.94
CA VAL A 77 -5.63 -16.76 -3.40
C VAL A 77 -6.82 -17.45 -4.08
N ILE A 78 -7.10 -18.71 -3.75
CA ILE A 78 -8.25 -19.43 -4.32
C ILE A 78 -9.56 -18.72 -3.98
N ARG A 79 -9.73 -18.33 -2.70
CA ARG A 79 -10.97 -17.73 -2.22
C ARG A 79 -11.26 -16.35 -2.81
N HIS A 80 -10.24 -15.49 -2.89
CA HIS A 80 -10.44 -14.07 -3.21
C HIS A 80 -10.07 -13.71 -4.66
N ALA A 81 -9.05 -14.35 -5.23
CA ALA A 81 -8.65 -14.08 -6.62
C ALA A 81 -9.33 -15.04 -7.61
N GLY A 82 -9.51 -16.31 -7.24
CA GLY A 82 -10.05 -17.32 -8.14
C GLY A 82 -9.15 -17.46 -9.39
N SER A 83 -9.70 -17.17 -10.57
CA SER A 83 -8.96 -17.15 -11.84
C SER A 83 -8.31 -15.80 -12.18
N LYS A 84 -8.48 -14.78 -11.34
CA LYS A 84 -7.92 -13.44 -11.58
C LYS A 84 -6.44 -13.40 -11.17
N PRO A 85 -5.63 -12.50 -11.78
CA PRO A 85 -4.24 -12.32 -11.37
C PRO A 85 -4.11 -11.96 -9.89
N ALA A 86 -3.15 -12.58 -9.21
CA ALA A 86 -2.82 -12.31 -7.81
C ALA A 86 -1.33 -12.00 -7.65
N VAL A 87 -1.02 -11.08 -6.73
CA VAL A 87 0.36 -10.72 -6.36
C VAL A 87 0.54 -10.97 -4.87
N VAL A 88 1.56 -11.75 -4.52
CA VAL A 88 1.91 -12.05 -3.11
C VAL A 88 3.21 -11.34 -2.76
N PHE A 89 3.14 -10.39 -1.83
CA PHE A 89 4.32 -9.69 -1.30
C PHE A 89 4.92 -10.49 -0.14
N VAL A 90 6.25 -10.62 -0.15
CA VAL A 90 7.01 -11.42 0.81
C VAL A 90 8.20 -10.62 1.36
N PRO A 91 8.69 -10.94 2.58
CA PRO A 91 9.73 -10.14 3.25
C PRO A 91 11.14 -10.26 2.64
N SER A 92 11.42 -11.30 1.83
CA SER A 92 12.74 -11.46 1.21
C SER A 92 12.69 -12.21 -0.12
N ARG A 93 13.71 -11.98 -0.96
CA ARG A 93 13.90 -12.68 -2.24
C ARG A 93 13.99 -14.20 -2.06
N ARG A 94 14.70 -14.66 -1.02
CA ARG A 94 14.83 -16.11 -0.73
C ARG A 94 13.47 -16.72 -0.40
N HIS A 95 12.66 -16.02 0.39
CA HIS A 95 11.32 -16.47 0.74
C HIS A 95 10.39 -16.50 -0.47
N ALA A 96 10.51 -15.55 -1.40
CA ALA A 96 9.74 -15.55 -2.65
C ALA A 96 9.91 -16.86 -3.43
N ARG A 97 11.15 -17.31 -3.61
CA ARG A 97 11.45 -18.55 -4.35
C ARG A 97 10.92 -19.80 -3.64
N LEU A 98 11.08 -19.88 -2.32
CA LEU A 98 10.60 -21.01 -1.53
C LEU A 98 9.07 -21.06 -1.53
N LEU A 99 8.42 -19.93 -1.26
CA LEU A 99 6.96 -19.84 -1.26
C LEU A 99 6.38 -20.17 -2.64
N ALA A 100 7.01 -19.74 -3.73
CA ALA A 100 6.54 -20.10 -5.08
C ALA A 100 6.56 -21.62 -5.32
N ALA A 101 7.61 -22.30 -4.87
CA ALA A 101 7.69 -23.75 -4.95
C ALA A 101 6.64 -24.44 -4.06
N ASP A 102 6.43 -23.95 -2.83
CA ASP A 102 5.42 -24.48 -1.91
C ASP A 102 4.00 -24.28 -2.46
N LEU A 103 3.69 -23.12 -3.04
CA LEU A 103 2.39 -22.85 -3.65
C LEU A 103 2.13 -23.73 -4.88
N LEU A 104 3.15 -24.00 -5.69
CA LEU A 104 3.05 -24.97 -6.79
C LEU A 104 2.81 -26.38 -6.28
N ALA A 105 3.50 -26.79 -5.21
CA ALA A 105 3.32 -28.11 -4.59
C ALA A 105 1.92 -28.27 -3.96
N LEU A 106 1.31 -27.19 -3.47
CA LEU A 106 -0.08 -27.20 -2.97
C LEU A 106 -1.14 -27.22 -4.09
N ALA A 107 -0.75 -26.83 -5.30
CA ALA A 107 -1.63 -26.85 -6.48
C ALA A 107 -1.55 -28.16 -7.27
N ALA A 108 -0.53 -29.00 -7.01
CA ALA A 108 -0.36 -30.33 -7.58
C ALA A 108 -1.19 -31.36 -6.81
#